data_AF-A0AAQ4FE26-F1
#
_entry.id   AF-A0AAQ4FE26-F1
#
_cell.length_a   1.000
_cell.length_b   1.000
_cell.length_c   1.000
_cell.angle_alpha   90.00
_cell.angle_beta   90.00
_cell.angle_gamma   90.00
#
_symmetry.space_group_name_H-M   'P 1'
#
loop_
_entity.id
_entity.type
_entity.pdbx_description
1 polymer ?
#
loop_
_entity_poly.entity_id
_entity_poly.type
_entity_poly.pdbx_seq_one_letter_code
_entity_poly.pdbx_strand_id
1 'polypeptide(L)'
;MLHLRQLEEFICDGLDISDESGNMPLLCDIIARNTNLYRLEVHRFGHVLTSLWYFLRALAMNVRLRELCLDVSCLQDSECILFLLALKENNALKSLRLLASLDKPTLKVAAVAQALEGATALTSLELCYFHVTTDDTWALATSLIGTQSVQQLALFACVLIFSHLTSVPCSRDKGEASWSGASSHIDPFVYMLHKLTSLRKLTFPVSSYPLEDQRAFLEALVANDSVEEIRVQSLNHRHLSEFRRLVSETGIGGRVKFCSVPIEERRLDSDSHEAYGGGVRERLYSIGLGNVVYWFRQLSTLHGLTTLDVHLRGAIDAESAGLFGQYLRNTQVLNDLKMSFSACSDEALVLLEALSLNTSITALDVERWCRTRRTIRLLADVVSSSKNILTFAYYSKGRNASRAFFLAFAQHIDSNFTILSVKMLPRKREGKHWNRIQEVVTRNHTLLIHAARYVTGCVMQKSGAEALELMSSNPMLVSKVEEMASLSENAAKVLIRSRLADLDDMDFFMSVTGVVKESVVCEETAEGRACLGALPYDCWLRLRRFLRVADVIDRPQMI
;
A
#
# COMPACT_ATOMS: atom_id res chain seq x y z
N MET A 1 -34.10 11.66 4.56
CA MET A 1 -33.84 12.66 5.63
C MET A 1 -34.14 12.16 7.05
N LEU A 2 -35.20 11.38 7.30
CA LEU A 2 -35.52 10.87 8.66
C LEU A 2 -34.46 9.93 9.26
N HIS A 3 -33.77 9.12 8.45
CA HIS A 3 -32.73 8.19 8.93
C HIS A 3 -31.38 8.83 9.28
N LEU A 4 -31.11 10.08 8.88
CA LEU A 4 -29.82 10.74 9.14
C LEU A 4 -29.78 11.47 10.50
N ARG A 5 -30.91 11.60 11.20
CA ARG A 5 -30.96 12.19 12.56
C ARG A 5 -30.58 11.22 13.68
N GLN A 6 -30.49 9.93 13.38
CA GLN A 6 -30.10 8.88 14.33
C GLN A 6 -28.62 8.48 14.19
N LEU A 7 -27.88 9.12 13.29
CA LEU A 7 -26.52 8.75 12.97
C LEU A 7 -25.57 9.19 14.09
N GLU A 8 -24.87 8.23 14.68
CA GLU A 8 -24.00 8.43 15.84
C GLU A 8 -22.53 8.68 15.45
N GLU A 9 -22.08 8.03 14.36
CA GLU A 9 -20.75 8.20 13.78
C GLU A 9 -20.85 8.47 12.27
N PHE A 10 -20.11 9.46 11.77
CA PHE A 10 -20.00 9.76 10.34
C PHE A 10 -18.54 9.75 9.91
N ILE A 11 -18.20 8.87 8.97
CA ILE A 11 -16.86 8.77 8.38
C ILE A 11 -16.97 9.05 6.89
N CYS A 12 -16.19 10.02 6.41
CA CYS A 12 -16.14 10.43 5.02
C CYS A 12 -14.69 10.44 4.53
N ASP A 13 -14.44 9.76 3.40
CA ASP A 13 -13.13 9.76 2.76
C ASP A 13 -13.27 10.14 1.28
N GLY A 14 -12.75 11.31 0.90
CA GLY A 14 -12.77 11.80 -0.48
C GLY A 14 -14.12 12.35 -0.92
N LEU A 15 -14.69 13.29 -0.15
CA LEU A 15 -15.84 14.06 -0.63
C LEU A 15 -15.36 14.98 -1.76
N ASP A 16 -15.72 14.68 -3.01
CA ASP A 16 -15.52 15.59 -4.13
C ASP A 16 -16.63 16.64 -4.09
N ILE A 17 -16.33 17.75 -3.41
CA ILE A 17 -17.28 18.81 -3.12
C ILE A 17 -17.13 19.90 -4.18
N SER A 18 -17.55 19.63 -5.40
CA SER A 18 -17.84 20.73 -6.33
C SER A 18 -19.16 21.37 -5.93
N ASP A 19 -19.17 22.70 -5.73
CA ASP A 19 -20.32 23.53 -5.31
C ASP A 19 -21.57 23.33 -6.21
N GLU A 20 -21.39 22.78 -7.42
CA GLU A 20 -22.46 22.51 -8.39
C GLU A 20 -23.52 21.51 -7.91
N SER A 21 -23.23 20.67 -6.90
CA SER A 21 -24.16 19.62 -6.46
C SER A 21 -25.11 20.01 -5.32
N GLY A 22 -24.92 21.17 -4.67
CA GLY A 22 -25.81 21.63 -3.58
C GLY A 22 -25.86 20.76 -2.31
N ASN A 23 -25.02 19.72 -2.22
CA ASN A 23 -25.11 18.71 -1.16
C ASN A 23 -24.47 19.14 0.18
N MET A 24 -23.56 20.13 0.18
CA MET A 24 -22.86 20.56 1.40
C MET A 24 -23.70 21.33 2.41
N PRO A 25 -24.51 22.33 2.00
CA PRO A 25 -25.42 22.98 2.93
C PRO A 25 -26.34 21.97 3.63
N LEU A 26 -26.79 20.93 2.90
CA LEU A 26 -27.61 19.87 3.46
C LEU A 26 -26.85 19.00 4.47
N LEU A 27 -25.62 18.56 4.15
CA LEU A 27 -24.78 17.80 5.07
C LEU A 27 -24.44 18.62 6.33
N CYS A 28 -24.13 19.90 6.18
CA CYS A 28 -23.84 20.81 7.28
C CYS A 28 -25.07 21.05 8.15
N ASP A 29 -26.27 21.19 7.56
CA ASP A 29 -27.53 21.26 8.31
C ASP A 29 -27.81 19.96 9.09
N ILE A 30 -27.47 18.80 8.50
CA ILE A 30 -27.56 17.52 9.19
C ILE A 30 -26.59 17.49 10.37
N ILE A 31 -25.32 17.85 10.18
CA ILE A 31 -24.33 17.90 11.27
C ILE A 31 -24.79 18.88 12.35
N ALA A 32 -25.20 20.09 12.01
CA ALA A 32 -25.60 21.12 12.97
C ALA A 32 -26.81 20.69 13.83
N ARG A 33 -27.77 19.97 13.25
CA ARG A 33 -29.04 19.61 13.90
C ARG A 33 -29.09 18.17 14.42
N ASN A 34 -28.07 17.35 14.15
CA ASN A 34 -28.04 15.97 14.62
C ASN A 34 -27.73 15.93 16.12
N THR A 35 -28.66 15.38 16.89
CA THR A 35 -28.59 15.29 18.35
C THR A 35 -27.88 14.04 18.86
N ASN A 36 -27.57 13.09 17.97
CA ASN A 36 -27.00 11.78 18.30
C ASN A 36 -25.55 11.63 17.79
N LEU A 37 -25.12 12.45 16.82
CA LEU A 37 -23.76 12.42 16.28
C LEU A 37 -22.74 12.78 17.35
N TYR A 38 -21.93 11.79 17.75
CA TYR A 38 -20.86 11.97 18.73
C TYR A 38 -19.48 11.92 18.11
N ARG A 39 -19.31 11.29 16.93
CA ARG A 39 -18.03 11.20 16.22
C ARG A 39 -18.15 11.58 14.74
N LEU A 40 -17.21 12.40 14.28
CA LEU A 40 -17.11 12.86 12.89
C LEU A 40 -15.68 12.73 12.39
N GLU A 41 -15.51 12.06 11.26
CA GLU A 41 -14.22 11.83 10.62
C GLU A 41 -14.29 12.21 9.14
N VAL A 42 -13.46 13.18 8.74
CA VAL A 42 -13.46 13.70 7.37
C VAL A 42 -12.04 13.74 6.82
N HIS A 43 -11.81 12.92 5.81
CA HIS A 43 -10.56 12.82 5.07
C HIS A 43 -10.73 13.41 3.67
N ARG A 44 -9.71 14.15 3.19
CA ARG A 44 -9.65 14.73 1.84
C ARG A 44 -10.86 15.64 1.50
N PHE A 45 -10.90 16.82 2.11
CA PHE A 45 -11.89 17.86 1.80
C PHE A 45 -11.66 18.47 0.40
N GLY A 46 -12.71 18.60 -0.41
CA GLY A 46 -12.66 19.28 -1.71
C GLY A 46 -12.49 20.80 -1.57
N HIS A 47 -11.78 21.43 -2.52
CA HIS A 47 -11.39 22.83 -2.48
C HIS A 47 -12.53 23.80 -2.84
N VAL A 48 -13.41 24.15 -1.90
CA VAL A 48 -14.35 25.27 -2.07
C VAL A 48 -14.59 26.04 -0.76
N LEU A 49 -14.11 27.30 -0.70
CA LEU A 49 -14.22 28.22 0.44
C LEU A 49 -15.65 28.38 1.00
N THR A 50 -16.66 28.45 0.11
CA THR A 50 -18.08 28.59 0.50
C THR A 50 -18.59 27.38 1.27
N SER A 51 -18.19 26.17 0.88
CA SER A 51 -18.61 24.91 1.52
C SER A 51 -18.00 24.72 2.91
N LEU A 52 -16.77 25.20 3.14
CA LEU A 52 -16.11 25.10 4.44
C LEU A 52 -16.77 25.98 5.50
N TRP A 53 -17.22 27.19 5.15
CA TRP A 53 -17.92 28.06 6.10
C TRP A 53 -19.17 27.41 6.69
N TYR A 54 -19.99 26.75 5.85
CA TYR A 54 -21.16 26.01 6.33
C TYR A 54 -20.77 24.86 7.26
N PHE A 55 -19.67 24.17 6.96
CA PHE A 55 -19.16 23.08 7.77
C PHE A 55 -18.67 23.56 9.15
N LEU A 56 -17.87 24.62 9.18
CA LEU A 56 -17.36 25.20 10.42
C LEU A 56 -18.49 25.76 11.29
N ARG A 57 -19.47 26.42 10.68
CA ARG A 57 -20.68 26.87 11.39
C ARG A 57 -21.45 25.69 11.96
N ALA A 58 -21.59 24.59 11.22
CA ALA A 58 -22.25 23.39 11.70
C ALA A 58 -21.51 22.75 12.88
N LEU A 59 -20.18 22.72 12.86
CA LEU A 59 -19.35 22.26 13.97
C LEU A 59 -19.54 23.12 15.22
N ALA A 60 -19.54 24.45 15.08
CA ALA A 60 -19.76 25.38 16.18
C ALA A 60 -21.16 25.26 16.80
N MET A 61 -22.18 24.97 15.98
CA MET A 61 -23.56 24.78 16.43
C MET A 61 -23.82 23.40 17.05
N ASN A 62 -23.01 22.40 16.73
CA ASN A 62 -23.21 21.05 17.25
C ASN A 62 -22.72 20.93 18.71
N VAL A 63 -23.67 20.76 19.63
CA VAL A 63 -23.41 20.65 21.08
C VAL A 63 -23.18 19.22 21.57
N ARG A 64 -23.25 18.22 20.68
CA ARG A 64 -23.19 16.79 21.00
C ARG A 64 -21.94 16.10 20.47
N LEU A 65 -21.33 16.64 19.42
CA LEU A 65 -20.12 16.13 18.81
C LEU A 65 -18.98 16.16 19.83
N ARG A 66 -18.46 14.98 20.17
CA ARG A 66 -17.39 14.79 21.15
C ARG A 66 -16.06 14.48 20.51
N GLU A 67 -16.06 13.86 19.32
CA GLU A 67 -14.86 13.42 18.63
C GLU A 67 -14.82 13.94 17.20
N LEU A 68 -13.73 14.61 16.85
CA LEU A 68 -13.50 15.16 15.51
C LEU A 68 -12.14 14.69 15.00
N CYS A 69 -12.13 14.06 13.82
CA CYS A 69 -10.94 13.73 13.06
C CYS A 69 -10.99 14.47 11.72
N LEU A 70 -10.00 15.31 11.44
CA LEU A 70 -9.97 16.16 10.25
C LEU A 70 -8.61 16.17 9.57
N ASP A 71 -8.60 15.95 8.26
CA ASP A 71 -7.46 16.20 7.40
C ASP A 71 -7.38 17.69 7.03
N VAL A 72 -6.43 18.39 7.65
CA VAL A 72 -6.20 19.84 7.46
C VAL A 72 -5.25 20.15 6.30
N SER A 73 -4.70 19.12 5.63
CA SER A 73 -3.76 19.32 4.51
C SER A 73 -4.39 19.98 3.28
N CYS A 74 -5.71 19.98 3.21
CA CYS A 74 -6.51 20.57 2.14
C CYS A 74 -6.88 22.04 2.40
N LEU A 75 -6.76 22.52 3.64
CA LEU A 75 -7.13 23.88 4.04
C LEU A 75 -6.09 24.90 3.56
N GLN A 76 -6.55 26.04 3.05
CA GLN A 76 -5.75 27.23 2.78
C GLN A 76 -5.59 28.10 4.04
N ASP A 77 -4.65 29.05 4.03
CA ASP A 77 -4.36 29.91 5.20
C ASP A 77 -5.60 30.64 5.75
N SER A 78 -6.45 31.18 4.87
CA SER A 78 -7.70 31.85 5.28
C SER A 78 -8.72 30.90 5.91
N GLU A 79 -8.71 29.64 5.48
CA GLU A 79 -9.60 28.58 5.95
C GLU A 79 -9.15 28.03 7.31
N CYS A 80 -7.83 27.94 7.52
CA CYS A 80 -7.23 27.60 8.80
C CYS A 80 -7.65 28.58 9.90
N ILE A 81 -7.68 29.89 9.62
CA ILE A 81 -8.10 30.91 10.60
C ILE A 81 -9.55 30.67 11.04
N LEU A 82 -10.44 30.43 10.09
CA LEU A 82 -11.86 30.18 10.38
C LEU A 82 -12.05 28.90 11.19
N PHE A 83 -11.31 27.84 10.85
CA PHE A 83 -11.34 26.59 11.60
C PHE A 83 -10.91 26.78 13.06
N LEU A 84 -9.81 27.51 13.28
CA LEU A 84 -9.28 27.78 14.62
C LEU A 84 -10.23 28.62 15.47
N LEU A 85 -10.93 29.60 14.88
CA LEU A 85 -11.96 30.36 15.57
C LEU A 85 -13.13 29.45 15.99
N ALA A 86 -13.60 28.59 15.10
CA ALA A 86 -14.67 27.65 15.40
C ALA A 86 -14.27 26.64 16.50
N LEU A 87 -13.01 26.18 16.50
CA LEU A 87 -12.47 25.33 17.55
C LEU A 87 -12.43 26.04 18.91
N LYS A 88 -11.99 27.31 18.93
CA LYS A 88 -11.92 28.12 20.14
C LYS A 88 -13.27 28.35 20.80
N GLU A 89 -14.34 28.47 20.00
CA GLU A 89 -15.71 28.67 20.49
C GLU A 89 -16.41 27.34 20.86
N ASN A 90 -15.82 26.19 20.52
CA ASN A 90 -16.46 24.90 20.75
C ASN A 90 -16.24 24.40 22.19
N ASN A 91 -17.34 24.25 22.94
CA ASN A 91 -17.35 23.74 24.32
C ASN A 91 -17.88 22.30 24.44
N ALA A 92 -18.13 21.61 23.33
CA ALA A 92 -18.67 20.25 23.33
C ALA A 92 -17.58 19.20 23.04
N LEU A 93 -16.60 19.55 22.22
CA LEU A 93 -15.59 18.64 21.72
C LEU A 93 -14.65 18.18 22.85
N LYS A 94 -14.50 16.86 22.99
CA LYS A 94 -13.62 16.22 23.97
C LYS A 94 -12.35 15.65 23.35
N SER A 95 -12.42 15.18 22.11
CA SER A 95 -11.31 14.58 21.37
C SER A 95 -11.14 15.24 20.00
N LEU A 96 -9.93 15.70 19.72
CA LEU A 96 -9.56 16.30 18.44
C LEU A 96 -8.34 15.59 17.86
N ARG A 97 -8.50 15.05 16.65
CA ARG A 97 -7.40 14.50 15.84
C ARG A 97 -7.25 15.32 14.57
N LEU A 98 -6.06 15.89 14.36
CA LEU A 98 -5.71 16.63 13.15
C LEU A 98 -4.66 15.88 12.34
N LEU A 99 -4.93 15.70 11.05
CA LEU A 99 -4.00 15.09 10.10
C LEU A 99 -3.49 16.19 9.16
N ALA A 100 -2.18 16.43 9.14
CA ALA A 100 -1.55 17.34 8.20
C ALA A 100 -0.81 16.59 7.08
N SER A 101 -0.31 17.34 6.09
CA SER A 101 0.60 16.81 5.08
C SER A 101 1.98 17.43 5.26
N LEU A 102 3.01 16.60 5.40
CA LEU A 102 4.41 17.04 5.51
C LEU A 102 4.91 17.73 4.23
N ASP A 103 4.23 17.54 3.09
CA ASP A 103 4.61 18.14 1.81
C ASP A 103 4.10 19.59 1.67
N LYS A 104 3.07 19.97 2.46
CA LYS A 104 2.44 21.30 2.46
C LYS A 104 1.92 21.65 3.85
N PRO A 105 2.74 22.21 4.75
CA PRO A 105 2.28 22.69 6.05
C PRO A 105 1.45 23.97 5.86
N THR A 106 0.13 23.85 5.87
CA THR A 106 -0.79 25.00 5.81
C THR A 106 -1.18 25.47 7.21
N LEU A 107 -1.51 24.54 8.12
CA LEU A 107 -1.85 24.86 9.51
C LEU A 107 -0.62 24.76 10.43
N LYS A 108 -0.28 25.87 11.10
CA LYS A 108 0.79 25.92 12.11
C LYS A 108 0.30 25.43 13.48
N VAL A 109 1.17 24.73 14.21
CA VAL A 109 0.84 24.19 15.54
C VAL A 109 0.66 25.31 16.58
N ALA A 110 1.42 26.40 16.51
CA ALA A 110 1.21 27.57 17.38
C ALA A 110 -0.21 28.16 17.25
N ALA A 111 -0.77 28.13 16.04
CA ALA A 111 -2.12 28.63 15.80
C ALA A 111 -3.19 27.68 16.39
N VAL A 112 -2.95 26.37 16.33
CA VAL A 112 -3.76 25.37 17.06
C VAL A 112 -3.67 25.60 18.56
N ALA A 113 -2.46 25.80 19.11
CA ALA A 113 -2.25 26.06 20.53
C ALA A 113 -3.05 27.28 21.02
N GLN A 114 -3.02 28.38 20.27
CA GLN A 114 -3.81 29.58 20.59
C GLN A 114 -5.32 29.33 20.60
N ALA A 115 -5.83 28.45 19.73
CA ALA A 115 -7.25 28.08 19.73
C ALA A 115 -7.63 27.23 20.96
N LEU A 116 -6.69 26.44 21.50
CA LEU A 116 -6.94 25.62 22.68
C LEU A 116 -7.24 26.43 23.93
N GLU A 117 -6.76 27.67 24.04
CA GLU A 117 -7.03 28.56 25.18
C GLU A 117 -8.53 28.77 25.45
N GLY A 118 -9.39 28.67 24.43
CA GLY A 118 -10.85 28.71 24.58
C GLY A 118 -11.53 27.34 24.70
N ALA A 119 -10.84 26.26 24.31
CA ALA A 119 -11.41 24.92 24.18
C ALA A 119 -11.37 24.14 25.51
N THR A 120 -12.07 24.65 26.52
CA THR A 120 -12.04 24.11 27.90
C THR A 120 -12.56 22.69 28.07
N ALA A 121 -13.38 22.20 27.12
CA ALA A 121 -13.95 20.85 27.15
C ALA A 121 -13.01 19.77 26.57
N LEU A 122 -11.94 20.17 25.88
CA LEU A 122 -11.06 19.24 25.17
C LEU A 122 -10.16 18.50 26.17
N THR A 123 -10.26 17.17 26.17
CA THR A 123 -9.47 16.27 27.04
C THR A 123 -8.45 15.44 26.26
N SER A 124 -8.61 15.30 24.94
CA SER A 124 -7.69 14.54 24.08
C SER A 124 -7.33 15.35 22.83
N LEU A 125 -6.02 15.50 22.58
CA LEU A 125 -5.47 16.15 21.40
C LEU A 125 -4.45 15.25 20.71
N GLU A 126 -4.68 14.99 19.43
CA GLU A 126 -3.77 14.24 18.57
C GLU A 126 -3.39 15.06 17.34
N LEU A 127 -2.10 15.31 17.17
CA LEU A 127 -1.54 16.00 16.00
C LEU A 127 -0.72 14.99 15.20
N CYS A 128 -1.09 14.77 13.94
CA CYS A 128 -0.42 13.81 13.06
C CYS A 128 0.23 14.51 11.88
N TYR A 129 1.49 14.15 11.57
CA TYR A 129 2.21 14.61 10.38
C TYR A 129 2.42 16.13 10.28
N PHE A 130 2.59 16.81 11.42
CA PHE A 130 2.91 18.23 11.46
C PHE A 130 4.41 18.49 11.41
N HIS A 131 4.78 19.65 10.86
CA HIS A 131 6.08 20.27 11.15
C HIS A 131 5.94 21.10 12.42
N VAL A 132 6.79 20.82 13.41
CA VAL A 132 6.71 21.44 14.73
C VAL A 132 8.03 22.14 15.02
N THR A 133 7.98 23.47 15.07
CA THR A 133 9.14 24.31 15.40
C THR A 133 9.30 24.50 16.90
N THR A 134 10.44 25.03 17.36
CA THR A 134 10.62 25.36 18.78
C THR A 134 9.59 26.38 19.28
N ASP A 135 9.23 27.36 18.46
CA ASP A 135 8.18 28.33 18.80
C ASP A 135 6.81 27.65 18.94
N ASP A 136 6.51 26.70 18.05
CA ASP A 136 5.28 25.89 18.14
C ASP A 136 5.24 25.06 19.43
N THR A 137 6.38 24.48 19.85
CA THR A 137 6.45 23.69 21.08
C THR A 137 6.23 24.54 22.33
N TRP A 138 6.77 25.76 22.36
CA TRP A 138 6.52 26.70 23.44
C TRP A 138 5.06 27.13 23.49
N ALA A 139 4.49 27.52 22.35
CA ALA A 139 3.08 27.90 22.26
C ALA A 139 2.16 26.77 22.76
N LEU A 140 2.41 25.53 22.29
CA LEU A 140 1.65 24.36 22.72
C LEU A 140 1.78 24.11 24.23
N ALA A 141 3.01 24.15 24.78
CA ALA A 141 3.26 23.98 26.20
C ALA A 141 2.53 25.03 27.04
N THR A 142 2.63 26.31 26.68
CA THR A 142 1.99 27.40 27.42
C THR A 142 0.46 27.32 27.40
N SER A 143 -0.13 27.00 26.24
CA SER A 143 -1.58 26.91 26.12
C SER A 143 -2.13 25.70 26.87
N LEU A 144 -1.43 24.55 26.87
CA LEU A 144 -1.84 23.38 27.67
C LEU A 144 -1.76 23.66 29.17
N ILE A 145 -0.69 24.34 29.63
CA ILE A 145 -0.56 24.75 31.05
C ILE A 145 -1.68 25.69 31.46
N GLY A 146 -2.09 26.61 30.56
CA GLY A 146 -3.18 27.54 30.82
C GLY A 146 -4.55 26.87 30.91
N THR A 147 -4.82 25.85 30.08
CA THR A 147 -6.15 25.22 30.01
C THR A 147 -6.38 24.13 31.03
N GLN A 148 -5.33 23.35 31.39
CA GLN A 148 -5.40 22.19 32.31
C GLN A 148 -6.54 21.19 32.02
N SER A 149 -7.10 21.20 30.80
CA SER A 149 -8.22 20.35 30.41
C SER A 149 -7.75 19.07 29.73
N VAL A 150 -6.63 19.15 29.00
CA VAL A 150 -6.09 18.06 28.20
C VAL A 150 -5.45 17.02 29.12
N GLN A 151 -5.97 15.79 29.01
CA GLN A 151 -5.50 14.61 29.72
C GLN A 151 -4.69 13.68 28.82
N GLN A 152 -4.88 13.76 27.50
CA GLN A 152 -4.16 12.97 26.52
C GLN A 152 -3.60 13.87 25.43
N LEU A 153 -2.28 13.81 25.23
CA LEU A 153 -1.59 14.50 24.15
C LEU A 153 -0.83 13.48 23.30
N ALA A 154 -0.99 13.53 21.98
CA ALA A 154 -0.23 12.70 21.08
C ALA A 154 0.31 13.47 19.88
N LEU A 155 1.62 13.37 19.63
CA LEU A 155 2.29 13.96 18.47
C LEU A 155 2.76 12.83 17.54
N PHE A 156 1.91 12.38 16.63
CA PHE A 156 2.18 11.25 15.73
C PHE A 156 2.93 11.63 14.46
N ALA A 157 4.07 10.97 14.22
CA ALA A 157 4.84 11.13 12.98
C ALA A 157 5.10 12.60 12.59
N CYS A 158 5.24 13.47 13.60
CA CYS A 158 5.55 14.88 13.43
C CYS A 158 7.05 15.06 13.18
N VAL A 159 7.41 16.02 12.33
CA VAL A 159 8.80 16.40 12.05
C VAL A 159 9.12 17.61 12.90
N LEU A 160 10.10 17.46 13.79
CA LEU A 160 10.57 18.56 14.64
C LEU A 160 11.64 19.36 13.88
N ILE A 161 11.38 20.65 13.68
CA ILE A 161 12.30 21.57 12.99
C ILE A 161 12.91 22.50 14.02
N PHE A 162 14.21 22.32 14.26
CA PHE A 162 14.96 23.15 15.18
C PHE A 162 15.74 24.20 14.40
N SER A 163 15.34 25.47 14.53
CA SER A 163 16.20 26.60 14.15
C SER A 163 17.22 26.84 15.26
N HIS A 164 18.47 27.15 14.91
CA HIS A 164 19.44 27.65 15.87
C HIS A 164 18.87 28.90 16.56
N LEU A 165 18.47 28.77 17.83
CA LEU A 165 17.91 29.89 18.60
C LEU A 165 18.98 30.96 18.80
N THR A 166 18.89 32.06 18.05
CA THR A 166 19.39 33.36 18.51
C THR A 166 18.44 33.88 19.57
N SER A 167 18.84 33.72 20.84
CA SER A 167 18.35 34.43 22.04
C SER A 167 17.08 35.29 21.87
N VAL A 168 15.92 34.74 22.19
CA VAL A 168 14.76 35.57 22.59
C VAL A 168 14.90 35.84 24.09
N PRO A 169 14.80 37.10 24.55
CA PRO A 169 14.96 37.43 25.96
C PRO A 169 13.66 37.14 26.71
N CYS A 170 13.64 36.05 27.50
CA CYS A 170 12.62 35.89 28.53
C CYS A 170 12.77 37.03 29.54
N SER A 171 11.73 37.86 29.67
CA SER A 171 11.57 38.80 30.78
C SER A 171 11.57 37.99 32.08
N ARG A 172 12.68 38.10 32.81
CA ARG A 172 12.88 37.54 34.14
C ARG A 172 11.98 38.25 35.13
N ASP A 173 10.86 37.62 35.48
CA ASP A 173 10.28 37.81 36.81
C ASP A 173 10.82 36.75 37.77
N LYS A 174 11.10 37.24 38.98
CA LYS A 174 12.10 36.72 39.91
C LYS A 174 11.65 35.47 40.63
N GLY A 175 12.58 34.51 40.73
CA GLY A 175 12.64 33.51 41.79
C GLY A 175 12.25 32.11 41.37
N GLU A 176 13.22 31.35 40.83
CA GLU A 176 13.56 29.97 41.22
C GLU A 176 14.43 29.30 40.14
N ALA A 177 15.51 28.66 40.61
CA ALA A 177 16.48 27.80 39.92
C ALA A 177 17.17 28.34 38.65
N SER A 178 18.47 28.57 38.77
CA SER A 178 19.41 28.84 37.69
C SER A 178 19.53 27.63 36.74
N TRP A 179 18.97 27.72 35.54
CA TRP A 179 19.31 26.84 34.43
C TRP A 179 20.42 27.50 33.62
N SER A 180 21.62 26.92 33.68
CA SER A 180 22.82 27.40 32.98
C SER A 180 23.10 26.57 31.74
N GLY A 181 23.20 27.24 30.58
CA GLY A 181 23.93 26.76 29.40
C GLY A 181 23.08 26.04 28.34
N ALA A 182 23.10 26.58 27.12
CA ALA A 182 22.50 26.07 25.88
C ALA A 182 21.03 25.64 26.01
N SER A 183 20.09 26.52 25.60
CA SER A 183 18.65 26.21 25.56
C SER A 183 18.41 24.91 24.81
N SER A 184 18.07 23.86 25.54
CA SER A 184 17.85 22.53 25.00
C SER A 184 16.53 22.52 24.24
N HIS A 185 16.47 21.77 23.15
CA HIS A 185 15.29 21.71 22.30
C HIS A 185 14.09 21.05 22.98
N ILE A 186 14.30 20.34 24.10
CA ILE A 186 13.26 19.67 24.89
C ILE A 186 12.71 20.53 26.03
N ASP A 187 13.35 21.68 26.33
CA ASP A 187 13.00 22.59 27.43
C ASP A 187 11.51 22.93 27.50
N PRO A 188 10.79 23.21 26.40
CA PRO A 188 9.36 23.52 26.45
C PRO A 188 8.53 22.37 27.03
N PHE A 189 8.89 21.13 26.69
CA PHE A 189 8.19 19.94 27.17
C PHE A 189 8.59 19.59 28.60
N VAL A 190 9.85 19.79 28.98
CA VAL A 190 10.29 19.66 30.39
C VAL A 190 9.54 20.66 31.26
N TYR A 191 9.48 21.92 30.85
CA TYR A 191 8.71 22.97 31.52
C TYR A 191 7.23 22.61 31.63
N MET A 192 6.64 22.13 30.53
CA MET A 192 5.27 21.64 30.48
C MET A 192 5.02 20.52 31.51
N LEU A 193 5.88 19.51 31.56
CA LEU A 193 5.76 18.39 32.50
C LEU A 193 5.87 18.83 33.95
N HIS A 194 6.68 19.83 34.28
CA HIS A 194 6.75 20.34 35.65
C HIS A 194 5.50 21.11 36.09
N LYS A 195 4.72 21.66 35.16
CA LYS A 195 3.59 22.55 35.46
C LYS A 195 2.22 21.93 35.19
N LEU A 196 2.13 20.90 34.35
CA LEU A 196 0.88 20.21 34.06
C LEU A 196 0.53 19.19 35.14
N THR A 197 -0.71 19.27 35.62
CA THR A 197 -1.29 18.29 36.56
C THR A 197 -2.43 17.47 35.94
N SER A 198 -2.93 17.87 34.77
CA SER A 198 -4.06 17.22 34.10
C SER A 198 -3.65 16.04 33.20
N LEU A 199 -2.41 16.05 32.70
CA LEU A 199 -1.95 15.15 31.65
C LEU A 199 -1.70 13.74 32.19
N ARG A 200 -2.46 12.75 31.72
CA ARG A 200 -2.33 11.34 32.10
C ARG A 200 -1.62 10.49 31.04
N LYS A 201 -1.84 10.79 29.76
CA LYS A 201 -1.23 10.04 28.64
C LYS A 201 -0.48 10.96 27.71
N LEU A 202 0.78 10.64 27.43
CA LEU A 202 1.63 11.41 26.54
C LEU A 202 2.23 10.50 25.46
N THR A 203 1.97 10.78 24.19
CA THR A 203 2.61 10.09 23.07
C THR A 203 3.57 11.05 22.38
N PHE A 204 4.88 10.75 22.43
CA PHE A 204 5.93 11.72 22.08
C PHE A 204 7.13 11.07 21.36
N PRO A 205 7.70 11.71 20.31
CA PRO A 205 8.87 11.21 19.59
C PRO A 205 10.19 11.56 20.29
N VAL A 206 10.35 11.18 21.57
CA VAL A 206 11.54 11.51 22.39
C VAL A 206 12.86 10.99 21.78
N SER A 207 12.78 9.92 21.00
CA SER A 207 13.90 9.25 20.33
C SER A 207 14.66 10.12 19.32
N SER A 208 14.04 11.21 18.88
CA SER A 208 14.61 12.16 17.92
C SER A 208 15.56 13.18 18.56
N TYR A 209 15.60 13.26 19.89
CA TYR A 209 16.43 14.20 20.65
C TYR A 209 17.80 13.59 21.04
N PRO A 210 18.83 14.40 21.28
CA PRO A 210 20.09 13.95 21.90
C PRO A 210 19.87 13.26 23.25
N LEU A 211 20.82 12.41 23.68
CA LEU A 211 20.71 11.64 24.94
C LEU A 211 20.56 12.53 26.19
N GLU A 212 21.19 13.71 26.20
CA GLU A 212 21.08 14.67 27.30
C GLU A 212 19.64 15.18 27.45
N ASP A 213 19.01 15.54 26.33
CA ASP A 213 17.61 15.97 26.25
C ASP A 213 16.65 14.82 26.62
N GLN A 214 16.95 13.60 26.17
CA GLN A 214 16.19 12.41 26.57
C GLN A 214 16.25 12.20 28.08
N ARG A 215 17.43 12.36 28.70
CA ARG A 215 17.60 12.26 30.16
C ARG A 215 16.80 13.34 30.88
N ALA A 216 16.93 14.60 30.48
CA ALA A 216 16.19 15.72 31.08
C ALA A 216 14.67 15.50 31.00
N PHE A 217 14.17 14.99 29.87
CA PHE A 217 12.76 14.63 29.72
C PHE A 217 12.31 13.51 30.67
N LEU A 218 13.12 12.45 30.80
CA LEU A 218 12.80 11.35 31.72
C LEU A 218 12.85 11.81 33.19
N GLU A 219 13.78 12.67 33.56
CA GLU A 219 13.85 13.27 34.91
C GLU A 219 12.64 14.15 35.21
N ALA A 220 12.20 14.96 34.23
CA ALA A 220 10.97 15.75 34.35
C ALA A 220 9.72 14.86 34.51
N LEU A 221 9.68 13.71 33.84
CA LEU A 221 8.62 12.72 33.99
C LEU A 221 8.62 12.02 35.34
N VAL A 222 9.81 11.71 35.90
CA VAL A 222 9.94 11.17 37.26
C VAL A 222 9.35 12.15 38.27
N ALA A 223 9.60 13.44 38.08
CA ALA A 223 9.07 14.51 38.93
C ALA A 223 7.58 14.81 38.70
N ASN A 224 6.94 14.23 37.68
CA ASN A 224 5.52 14.41 37.39
C ASN A 224 4.69 13.22 37.89
N ASP A 225 3.75 13.48 38.80
CA ASP A 225 2.87 12.46 39.36
C ASP A 225 1.58 12.23 38.56
N SER A 226 1.25 13.12 37.63
CA SER A 226 0.01 13.06 36.85
C SER A 226 0.08 12.12 35.64
N VAL A 227 1.25 11.99 35.00
CA VAL A 227 1.43 11.18 33.80
C VAL A 227 1.53 9.71 34.18
N GLU A 228 0.49 8.96 33.83
CA GLU A 228 0.34 7.52 34.08
C GLU A 228 0.97 6.68 32.96
N GLU A 229 0.89 7.15 31.70
CA GLU A 229 1.34 6.40 30.52
C GLU A 229 2.07 7.30 29.53
N ILE A 230 3.28 6.91 29.14
CA ILE A 230 4.07 7.53 28.08
C ILE A 230 4.20 6.55 26.94
N ARG A 231 3.87 6.99 25.73
CA ARG A 231 4.03 6.23 24.50
C ARG A 231 5.15 6.82 23.67
N VAL A 232 6.29 6.13 23.61
CA VAL A 232 7.43 6.55 22.81
C VAL A 232 7.24 6.07 21.36
N GLN A 233 7.25 7.01 20.42
CA GLN A 233 7.11 6.70 18.99
C GLN A 233 8.48 6.46 18.33
N SER A 234 8.50 5.58 17.34
CA SER A 234 9.57 5.35 16.35
C SER A 234 10.99 5.58 16.87
N LEU A 235 11.63 4.51 17.32
CA LEU A 235 13.02 4.56 17.78
C LEU A 235 13.96 4.25 16.63
N ASN A 236 14.99 5.08 16.45
CA ASN A 236 16.17 4.65 15.71
C ASN A 236 16.85 3.53 16.51
N HIS A 237 17.05 2.35 15.90
CA HIS A 237 17.62 1.18 16.58
C HIS A 237 18.96 1.47 17.26
N ARG A 238 19.74 2.43 16.75
CA ARG A 238 21.04 2.82 17.34
C ARG A 238 20.93 3.39 18.75
N HIS A 239 19.82 4.05 19.11
CA HIS A 239 19.65 4.71 20.41
C HIS A 239 18.63 3.99 21.31
N LEU A 240 18.00 2.90 20.82
CA LEU A 240 16.98 2.17 21.57
C LEU A 240 17.54 1.49 22.83
N SER A 241 18.72 0.88 22.73
CA SER A 241 19.40 0.23 23.85
C SER A 241 19.78 1.24 24.93
N GLU A 242 20.30 2.39 24.54
CA GLU A 242 20.67 3.49 25.46
C GLU A 242 19.44 4.12 26.10
N PHE A 243 18.38 4.37 25.34
CA PHE A 243 17.12 4.89 25.89
C PHE A 243 16.46 3.88 26.84
N ARG A 244 16.44 2.58 26.52
CA ARG A 244 15.96 1.54 27.45
C ARG A 244 16.79 1.50 28.74
N ARG A 245 18.11 1.69 28.63
CA ARG A 245 18.97 1.81 29.80
C ARG A 245 18.59 3.04 30.63
N LEU A 246 18.40 4.21 30.03
CA LEU A 246 17.93 5.41 30.72
C LEU A 246 16.58 5.22 31.42
N VAL A 247 15.62 4.56 30.77
CA VAL A 247 14.31 4.22 31.36
C VAL A 247 14.47 3.26 32.55
N SER A 248 15.40 2.31 32.48
CA SER A 248 15.69 1.41 33.61
C SER A 248 16.39 2.13 34.77
N GLU A 249 17.33 3.04 34.47
CA GLU A 249 18.05 3.85 35.47
C GLU A 249 17.12 4.80 36.22
N THR A 250 16.11 5.34 35.54
CA THR A 250 15.13 6.30 36.11
C THR A 250 13.96 5.62 36.81
N GLY A 251 13.82 4.30 36.71
CA GLY A 251 12.75 3.54 37.39
C GLY A 251 11.34 3.75 36.82
N ILE A 252 11.17 4.46 35.71
CA ILE A 252 9.85 4.78 35.14
C ILE A 252 9.31 3.73 34.16
N GLY A 253 9.98 2.57 34.04
CA GLY A 253 9.65 1.54 33.05
C GLY A 253 8.18 1.08 33.05
N GLY A 254 7.52 1.09 34.21
CA GLY A 254 6.08 0.75 34.30
C GLY A 254 5.13 1.77 33.63
N ARG A 255 5.58 3.01 33.44
CA ARG A 255 4.83 4.09 32.78
C ARG A 255 5.14 4.19 31.28
N VAL A 256 6.29 3.66 30.83
CA VAL A 256 6.76 3.79 29.45
C VAL A 256 6.31 2.59 28.60
N LYS A 257 5.49 2.86 27.59
CA LYS A 257 5.11 1.93 26.52
C LYS A 257 5.76 2.37 25.22
N PHE A 258 6.21 1.40 24.43
CA PHE A 258 6.72 1.68 23.10
C PHE A 258 5.56 1.56 22.11
N CYS A 259 5.17 2.67 21.48
CA CYS A 259 4.22 2.64 20.38
C CYS A 259 4.91 1.94 19.21
N SER A 260 4.26 0.90 18.68
CA SER A 260 4.62 0.18 17.46
C SER A 260 5.96 0.61 16.87
N VAL A 261 7.01 -0.16 17.19
CA VAL A 261 8.25 -0.13 16.42
C VAL A 261 7.84 -0.16 14.93
N PRO A 262 8.37 0.70 14.04
CA PRO A 262 8.32 0.41 12.63
C PRO A 262 9.07 -0.92 12.46
N ILE A 263 8.30 -2.00 12.47
CA ILE A 263 8.73 -3.38 12.56
C ILE A 263 9.53 -3.63 13.84
N GLU A 264 8.91 -4.33 14.81
CA GLU A 264 9.68 -5.08 15.78
C GLU A 264 10.80 -5.79 15.02
N GLU A 265 12.03 -5.71 15.54
CA GLU A 265 12.79 -6.95 15.62
C GLU A 265 11.89 -7.96 16.34
N ARG A 266 10.95 -8.59 15.61
CA ARG A 266 10.83 -10.02 15.75
C ARG A 266 12.24 -10.47 15.42
N ARG A 267 12.97 -10.84 16.47
CA ARG A 267 13.79 -12.04 16.31
C ARG A 267 12.92 -13.00 15.51
N LEU A 268 13.49 -13.54 14.44
CA LEU A 268 13.00 -14.76 13.82
C LEU A 268 13.09 -15.89 14.87
N ASP A 269 12.38 -15.74 15.98
CA ASP A 269 11.94 -16.83 16.82
C ASP A 269 10.64 -17.27 16.17
N SER A 270 10.65 -18.54 15.77
CA SER A 270 9.74 -19.31 14.93
C SER A 270 8.24 -19.28 15.29
N ASP A 271 7.78 -18.43 16.19
CA ASP A 271 6.59 -18.72 17.00
C ASP A 271 5.44 -17.72 16.85
N SER A 272 5.47 -16.80 15.88
CA SER A 272 4.31 -15.94 15.63
C SER A 272 4.02 -15.70 14.14
N HIS A 273 3.89 -16.80 13.41
CA HIS A 273 3.28 -16.82 12.08
C HIS A 273 1.76 -16.65 12.22
N GLU A 274 1.20 -15.53 11.74
CA GLU A 274 -0.25 -15.44 11.52
C GLU A 274 -0.61 -16.29 10.30
N ALA A 275 -0.81 -17.58 10.54
CA ALA A 275 -1.27 -18.54 9.55
C ALA A 275 -2.75 -18.33 9.24
N TYR A 276 -3.07 -17.35 8.39
CA TYR A 276 -4.32 -17.38 7.63
C TYR A 276 -4.04 -18.06 6.29
N GLY A 277 -4.38 -19.34 6.19
CA GLY A 277 -4.54 -20.09 4.94
C GLY A 277 -3.42 -19.94 3.90
N GLY A 278 -2.31 -20.66 4.09
CA GLY A 278 -1.47 -21.13 2.97
C GLY A 278 -0.25 -20.31 2.55
N GLY A 279 0.24 -19.33 3.33
CA GLY A 279 1.50 -18.65 3.01
C GLY A 279 1.99 -17.66 4.06
N VAL A 280 3.31 -17.43 4.12
CA VAL A 280 3.91 -16.37 4.96
C VAL A 280 3.84 -15.05 4.19
N ARG A 281 3.23 -14.03 4.80
CA ARG A 281 3.12 -12.68 4.23
C ARG A 281 3.92 -11.70 5.07
N GLU A 282 4.75 -10.89 4.41
CA GLU A 282 5.49 -9.79 5.04
C GLU A 282 5.17 -8.45 4.39
N ARG A 283 5.09 -7.40 5.21
CA ARG A 283 4.91 -6.02 4.74
C ARG A 283 6.03 -5.13 5.28
N LEU A 284 6.84 -4.62 4.37
CA LEU A 284 7.92 -3.69 4.65
C LEU A 284 7.45 -2.25 4.41
N TYR A 285 7.35 -1.48 5.49
CA TYR A 285 7.11 -0.03 5.45
C TYR A 285 8.36 0.72 5.92
N SER A 286 8.98 1.48 5.03
CA SER A 286 10.08 2.38 5.38
C SER A 286 9.59 3.83 5.44
N ILE A 287 9.53 4.36 6.66
CA ILE A 287 9.16 5.76 6.96
C ILE A 287 10.40 6.69 7.02
N GLY A 288 11.61 6.12 7.02
CA GLY A 288 12.87 6.88 7.03
C GLY A 288 14.05 6.00 6.61
N LEU A 289 15.03 6.60 5.95
CA LEU A 289 16.18 6.01 5.23
C LEU A 289 17.17 5.15 6.07
N GLY A 290 16.81 4.74 7.28
CA GLY A 290 17.76 4.22 8.26
C GLY A 290 18.09 2.72 8.20
N ASN A 291 17.31 1.87 7.53
CA ASN A 291 17.51 0.41 7.63
C ASN A 291 17.04 -0.42 6.42
N VAL A 292 16.83 0.20 5.26
CA VAL A 292 16.34 -0.51 4.04
C VAL A 292 17.30 -1.61 3.59
N VAL A 293 18.61 -1.32 3.60
CA VAL A 293 19.68 -2.28 3.29
C VAL A 293 19.65 -3.51 4.22
N TYR A 294 19.49 -3.30 5.53
CA TYR A 294 19.43 -4.40 6.50
C TYR A 294 18.26 -5.35 6.20
N TRP A 295 17.07 -4.80 5.93
CA TRP A 295 15.89 -5.61 5.60
C TRP A 295 16.08 -6.40 4.31
N PHE A 296 16.65 -5.80 3.26
CA PHE A 296 16.94 -6.54 2.04
C PHE A 296 18.00 -7.63 2.22
N ARG A 297 18.95 -7.47 3.17
CA ARG A 297 19.84 -8.58 3.55
C ARG A 297 19.07 -9.70 4.24
N GLN A 298 18.16 -9.38 5.15
CA GLN A 298 17.34 -10.39 5.86
C GLN A 298 16.35 -11.10 4.94
N LEU A 299 15.86 -10.49 3.86
CA LEU A 299 14.92 -11.16 2.95
C LEU A 299 15.48 -12.49 2.39
N SER A 300 16.80 -12.58 2.19
CA SER A 300 17.46 -13.81 1.75
C SER A 300 17.36 -14.99 2.73
N THR A 301 17.09 -14.73 4.01
CA THR A 301 16.92 -15.77 5.04
C THR A 301 15.47 -16.25 5.16
N LEU A 302 14.52 -15.57 4.52
CA LEU A 302 13.09 -15.89 4.58
C LEU A 302 12.68 -16.83 3.44
N HIS A 303 12.88 -18.14 3.65
CA HIS A 303 12.64 -19.18 2.64
C HIS A 303 11.16 -19.53 2.38
N GLY A 304 10.24 -19.08 3.23
CA GLY A 304 8.80 -19.38 3.12
C GLY A 304 7.94 -18.21 2.66
N LEU A 305 8.55 -17.09 2.25
CA LEU A 305 7.84 -15.84 1.98
C LEU A 305 7.07 -15.89 0.65
N THR A 306 5.74 -15.93 0.70
CA THR A 306 4.89 -16.02 -0.49
C THR A 306 4.28 -14.70 -0.91
N THR A 307 4.20 -13.71 -0.01
CA THR A 307 3.70 -12.37 -0.29
C THR A 307 4.60 -11.30 0.32
N LEU A 308 5.01 -10.32 -0.46
CA LEU A 308 5.87 -9.21 -0.03
C LEU A 308 5.31 -7.87 -0.49
N ASP A 309 4.99 -6.99 0.47
CA ASP A 309 4.61 -5.60 0.19
C ASP A 309 5.75 -4.65 0.57
N VAL A 310 6.36 -3.95 -0.38
CA VAL A 310 7.46 -3.01 -0.15
C VAL A 310 7.01 -1.58 -0.39
N HIS A 311 6.93 -0.79 0.68
CA HIS A 311 6.55 0.62 0.65
C HIS A 311 7.70 1.49 1.16
N LEU A 312 8.34 2.24 0.26
CA LEU A 312 9.36 3.24 0.64
C LEU A 312 8.83 4.65 0.39
N ARG A 313 9.15 5.57 1.31
CA ARG A 313 8.86 7.00 1.14
C ARG A 313 9.71 7.63 0.03
N GLY A 314 10.96 7.18 -0.12
CA GLY A 314 11.97 7.74 -1.02
C GLY A 314 12.32 6.88 -2.24
N ALA A 315 13.46 7.19 -2.85
CA ALA A 315 14.08 6.35 -3.86
C ALA A 315 14.81 5.18 -3.20
N ILE A 316 14.75 3.99 -3.80
CA ILE A 316 15.62 2.89 -3.43
C ILE A 316 17.06 3.25 -3.82
N ASP A 317 18.01 3.04 -2.90
CA ASP A 317 19.44 3.20 -3.16
C ASP A 317 20.01 1.99 -3.92
N ALA A 318 21.20 2.16 -4.50
CA ALA A 318 21.84 1.13 -5.32
C ALA A 318 22.14 -0.17 -4.56
N GLU A 319 22.54 -0.10 -3.29
CA GLU A 319 22.84 -1.29 -2.49
C GLU A 319 21.57 -2.07 -2.18
N SER A 320 20.53 -1.38 -1.71
CA SER A 320 19.20 -1.95 -1.47
C SER A 320 18.61 -2.56 -2.74
N ALA A 321 18.74 -1.89 -3.89
CA ALA A 321 18.26 -2.42 -5.17
C ALA A 321 19.01 -3.68 -5.62
N GLY A 322 20.33 -3.73 -5.40
CA GLY A 322 21.14 -4.91 -5.67
C GLY A 322 20.74 -6.11 -4.83
N LEU A 323 20.61 -5.91 -3.51
CA LEU A 323 20.17 -6.95 -2.58
C LEU A 323 18.76 -7.43 -2.89
N PHE A 324 17.84 -6.50 -3.19
CA PHE A 324 16.48 -6.86 -3.54
C PHE A 324 16.42 -7.61 -4.87
N GLY A 325 17.15 -7.15 -5.88
CA GLY A 325 17.25 -7.84 -7.16
C GLY A 325 17.80 -9.27 -7.02
N GLN A 326 18.82 -9.46 -6.18
CA GLN A 326 19.36 -10.79 -5.89
C GLN A 326 18.31 -11.70 -5.23
N TYR A 327 17.53 -11.18 -4.28
CA TYR A 327 16.44 -11.91 -3.66
C TYR A 327 15.35 -12.29 -4.68
N LEU A 328 14.88 -11.34 -5.48
CA LEU A 328 13.86 -11.57 -6.51
C LEU A 328 14.31 -12.59 -7.56
N ARG A 329 15.59 -12.60 -7.93
CA ARG A 329 16.13 -13.57 -8.88
C ARG A 329 16.12 -15.00 -8.33
N ASN A 330 16.34 -15.16 -7.03
CA ASN A 330 16.60 -16.46 -6.41
C ASN A 330 15.36 -17.07 -5.74
N THR A 331 14.38 -16.26 -5.34
CA THR A 331 13.17 -16.76 -4.70
C THR A 331 12.38 -17.69 -5.64
N GLN A 332 11.90 -18.80 -5.08
CA GLN A 332 11.08 -19.80 -5.78
C GLN A 332 9.65 -19.88 -5.20
N VAL A 333 9.37 -19.11 -4.15
CA VAL A 333 8.14 -19.19 -3.37
C VAL A 333 7.35 -17.88 -3.34
N LEU A 334 7.99 -16.75 -3.68
CA LEU A 334 7.32 -15.45 -3.67
C LEU A 334 6.37 -15.36 -4.88
N ASN A 335 5.09 -15.29 -4.59
CA ASN A 335 4.02 -15.32 -5.59
C ASN A 335 3.39 -13.93 -5.78
N ASP A 336 3.23 -13.16 -4.71
CA ASP A 336 2.62 -11.83 -4.72
C ASP A 336 3.63 -10.77 -4.27
N LEU A 337 3.91 -9.82 -5.17
CA LEU A 337 4.85 -8.74 -4.94
C LEU A 337 4.20 -7.39 -5.20
N LYS A 338 4.20 -6.54 -4.18
CA LYS A 338 3.86 -5.13 -4.30
C LYS A 338 5.07 -4.23 -4.06
N MET A 339 5.29 -3.29 -4.95
CA MET A 339 6.37 -2.32 -4.87
C MET A 339 5.82 -0.90 -5.00
N SER A 340 5.99 -0.09 -3.96
CA SER A 340 5.56 1.30 -3.90
C SER A 340 6.74 2.16 -3.48
N PHE A 341 7.59 2.54 -4.43
CA PHE A 341 8.76 3.39 -4.23
C PHE A 341 9.30 3.92 -5.57
N SER A 342 10.13 4.96 -5.51
CA SER A 342 10.80 5.46 -6.71
C SER A 342 12.14 4.74 -6.93
N ALA A 343 12.55 4.57 -8.18
CA ALA A 343 13.87 4.03 -8.53
C ALA A 343 14.46 4.92 -9.62
N CYS A 344 15.75 5.25 -9.48
CA CYS A 344 16.51 5.90 -10.54
C CYS A 344 16.82 4.89 -11.65
N SER A 345 17.43 5.34 -12.76
CA SER A 345 17.54 4.51 -13.96
C SER A 345 18.31 3.22 -13.72
N ASP A 346 19.42 3.26 -12.98
CA ASP A 346 20.31 2.12 -12.82
C ASP A 346 19.71 1.10 -11.84
N GLU A 347 19.14 1.55 -10.73
CA GLU A 347 18.46 0.71 -9.75
C GLU A 347 17.21 0.06 -10.35
N ALA A 348 16.47 0.79 -11.18
CA ALA A 348 15.35 0.23 -11.90
C ALA A 348 15.80 -0.86 -12.88
N LEU A 349 16.93 -0.69 -13.58
CA LEU A 349 17.46 -1.70 -14.49
C LEU A 349 17.82 -3.00 -13.75
N VAL A 350 18.48 -2.89 -12.59
CA VAL A 350 18.81 -4.05 -11.74
C VAL A 350 17.55 -4.84 -11.34
N LEU A 351 16.52 -4.13 -10.89
CA LEU A 351 15.26 -4.77 -10.49
C LEU A 351 14.49 -5.36 -11.67
N LEU A 352 14.52 -4.70 -12.84
CA LEU A 352 13.87 -5.20 -14.05
C LEU A 352 14.55 -6.44 -14.61
N GLU A 353 15.88 -6.48 -14.57
CA GLU A 353 16.65 -7.68 -14.93
C GLU A 353 16.28 -8.84 -13.99
N ALA A 354 16.25 -8.60 -12.68
CA ALA A 354 15.86 -9.60 -11.70
C ALA A 354 14.43 -10.13 -11.93
N LEU A 355 13.46 -9.24 -12.18
CA LEU A 355 12.08 -9.63 -12.49
C LEU A 355 11.96 -10.42 -13.79
N SER A 356 12.75 -10.08 -14.81
CA SER A 356 12.72 -10.78 -16.11
C SER A 356 13.16 -12.24 -16.00
N LEU A 357 13.98 -12.55 -14.98
CA LEU A 357 14.49 -13.89 -14.71
C LEU A 357 13.66 -14.63 -13.65
N ASN A 358 12.75 -13.94 -12.95
CA ASN A 358 11.96 -14.55 -11.89
C ASN A 358 10.87 -15.47 -12.46
N THR A 359 10.72 -16.64 -11.84
CA THR A 359 9.76 -17.67 -12.27
C THR A 359 8.62 -17.91 -11.28
N SER A 360 8.64 -17.29 -10.11
CA SER A 360 7.68 -17.54 -9.03
C SER A 360 6.55 -16.50 -8.95
N ILE A 361 6.81 -15.25 -9.33
CA ILE A 361 5.88 -14.14 -9.14
C ILE A 361 4.73 -14.27 -10.13
N THR A 362 3.51 -14.35 -9.58
CA THR A 362 2.26 -14.45 -10.32
C THR A 362 1.39 -13.20 -10.19
N ALA A 363 1.57 -12.42 -9.13
CA ALA A 363 0.92 -11.13 -8.92
C ALA A 363 1.97 -10.03 -8.70
N LEU A 364 1.88 -8.96 -9.50
CA LEU A 364 2.81 -7.83 -9.44
C LEU A 364 2.04 -6.51 -9.39
N ASP A 365 2.16 -5.77 -8.29
CA ASP A 365 1.61 -4.41 -8.12
C ASP A 365 2.76 -3.40 -8.06
N VAL A 366 2.75 -2.46 -8.99
CA VAL A 366 3.76 -1.41 -9.11
C VAL A 366 3.11 -0.05 -8.91
N GLU A 367 3.61 0.67 -7.91
CA GLU A 367 3.20 2.03 -7.60
C GLU A 367 4.42 2.96 -7.52
N ARG A 368 4.26 4.21 -7.99
CA ARG A 368 5.29 5.27 -7.86
C ARG A 368 6.66 4.92 -8.46
N TRP A 369 6.72 3.94 -9.37
CA TRP A 369 7.96 3.43 -9.94
C TRP A 369 8.40 4.14 -11.22
N CYS A 370 9.72 4.13 -11.47
CA CYS A 370 10.43 4.62 -12.67
C CYS A 370 10.17 6.08 -13.11
N ARG A 371 11.24 6.86 -13.27
CA ARG A 371 11.14 8.26 -13.76
C ARG A 371 11.35 8.44 -15.27
N THR A 372 12.03 7.51 -15.94
CA THR A 372 12.44 7.69 -17.33
C THR A 372 11.59 6.86 -18.30
N ARG A 373 11.42 7.36 -19.53
CA ARG A 373 10.69 6.62 -20.57
C ARG A 373 11.34 5.28 -20.91
N ARG A 374 12.67 5.16 -20.78
CA ARG A 374 13.42 3.93 -21.06
C ARG A 374 13.03 2.84 -20.07
N THR A 375 13.11 3.10 -18.77
CA THR A 375 12.81 2.08 -17.75
C THR A 375 11.32 1.72 -17.72
N ILE A 376 10.44 2.67 -18.04
CA ILE A 376 9.00 2.42 -18.20
C ILE A 376 8.71 1.44 -19.35
N ARG A 377 9.39 1.59 -20.49
CA ARG A 377 9.25 0.66 -21.62
C ARG A 377 9.76 -0.73 -21.26
N LEU A 378 10.94 -0.80 -20.64
CA LEU A 378 11.51 -2.06 -20.19
C LEU A 378 10.60 -2.77 -19.17
N LEU A 379 9.93 -2.04 -18.27
CA LEU A 379 8.92 -2.64 -17.39
C LEU A 379 7.77 -3.25 -18.21
N ALA A 380 7.25 -2.54 -19.21
CA ALA A 380 6.20 -3.07 -20.07
C ALA A 380 6.66 -4.32 -20.83
N ASP A 381 7.91 -4.34 -21.32
CA ASP A 381 8.50 -5.49 -22.01
C ASP A 381 8.65 -6.70 -21.08
N VAL A 382 9.15 -6.49 -19.86
CA VAL A 382 9.29 -7.54 -18.83
C VAL A 382 7.94 -8.14 -18.49
N VAL A 383 6.92 -7.31 -18.24
CA VAL A 383 5.59 -7.80 -17.86
C VAL A 383 4.89 -8.49 -19.03
N SER A 384 4.97 -7.93 -20.25
CA SER A 384 4.34 -8.52 -21.44
C SER A 384 5.02 -9.83 -21.88
N SER A 385 6.32 -9.99 -21.65
CA SER A 385 7.07 -11.21 -21.99
C SER A 385 7.03 -12.27 -20.90
N SER A 386 6.62 -11.91 -19.68
CA SER A 386 6.55 -12.83 -18.56
C SER A 386 5.53 -13.94 -18.81
N LYS A 387 5.92 -15.18 -18.48
CA LYS A 387 5.07 -16.37 -18.55
C LYS A 387 4.44 -16.77 -17.20
N ASN A 388 4.74 -16.01 -16.14
CA ASN A 388 4.32 -16.37 -14.77
C ASN A 388 3.34 -15.33 -14.19
N ILE A 389 3.53 -14.05 -14.51
CA ILE A 389 2.62 -12.98 -14.08
C ILE A 389 1.22 -13.21 -14.68
N LEU A 390 0.25 -13.35 -13.79
CA LEU A 390 -1.19 -13.51 -14.05
C LEU A 390 -1.96 -12.22 -13.76
N THR A 391 -1.59 -11.55 -12.67
CA THR A 391 -2.23 -10.30 -12.23
C THR A 391 -1.20 -9.20 -12.20
N PHE A 392 -1.51 -8.10 -12.87
CA PHE A 392 -0.64 -6.94 -12.93
C PHE A 392 -1.38 -5.66 -12.56
N ALA A 393 -0.76 -4.82 -11.75
CA ALA A 393 -1.27 -3.50 -11.44
C ALA A 393 -0.18 -2.44 -11.63
N TYR A 394 -0.55 -1.31 -12.24
CA TYR A 394 0.35 -0.18 -12.44
C TYR A 394 -0.33 1.13 -12.11
N TYR A 395 0.25 1.83 -11.14
CA TYR A 395 -0.23 3.13 -10.67
C TYR A 395 0.91 4.15 -10.67
N SER A 396 0.75 5.18 -11.49
CA SER A 396 1.68 6.32 -11.52
C SER A 396 0.95 7.64 -11.37
N LYS A 397 1.51 8.53 -10.53
CA LYS A 397 1.04 9.91 -10.38
C LYS A 397 1.36 10.75 -11.63
N GLY A 398 2.36 10.37 -12.41
CA GLY A 398 2.87 11.16 -13.55
C GLY A 398 2.11 10.89 -14.86
N ARG A 399 1.47 11.91 -15.44
CA ARG A 399 0.69 11.76 -16.69
C ARG A 399 1.48 11.13 -17.84
N ASN A 400 2.73 11.55 -18.00
CA ASN A 400 3.59 11.08 -19.09
C ASN A 400 4.09 9.65 -18.87
N ALA A 401 4.26 9.25 -17.61
CA ALA A 401 4.73 7.91 -17.26
C ALA A 401 3.63 6.87 -17.52
N SER A 402 2.41 7.10 -17.03
CA SER A 402 1.26 6.22 -17.33
C SER A 402 1.05 6.05 -18.82
N ARG A 403 1.05 7.16 -19.58
CA ARG A 403 0.88 7.10 -21.03
C ARG A 403 2.00 6.32 -21.73
N ALA A 404 3.25 6.54 -21.33
CA ALA A 404 4.39 5.84 -21.92
C ALA A 404 4.31 4.33 -21.65
N PHE A 405 3.90 3.93 -20.45
CA PHE A 405 3.68 2.53 -20.10
C PHE A 405 2.54 1.94 -20.93
N PHE A 406 1.37 2.59 -20.97
CA PHE A 406 0.22 2.11 -21.74
C PHE A 406 0.55 1.84 -23.21
N LEU A 407 1.28 2.74 -23.84
CA LEU A 407 1.68 2.60 -25.24
C LEU A 407 2.62 1.41 -25.45
N ALA A 408 3.64 1.26 -24.60
CA ALA A 408 4.59 0.17 -24.70
C ALA A 408 3.93 -1.18 -24.39
N PHE A 409 3.11 -1.24 -23.34
CA PHE A 409 2.43 -2.45 -22.91
C PHE A 409 1.42 -2.94 -23.95
N ALA A 410 0.61 -2.03 -24.50
CA ALA A 410 -0.35 -2.39 -25.55
C ALA A 410 0.30 -2.86 -26.86
N GLN A 411 1.57 -2.52 -27.11
CA GLN A 411 2.30 -2.98 -28.30
C GLN A 411 2.78 -4.43 -28.19
N HIS A 412 3.02 -4.93 -26.98
CA HIS A 412 3.66 -6.23 -26.75
C HIS A 412 2.74 -7.25 -26.07
N ILE A 413 1.59 -6.83 -25.54
CA ILE A 413 0.70 -7.70 -24.77
C ILE A 413 0.02 -8.79 -25.61
N ASP A 414 -0.10 -8.61 -26.93
CA ASP A 414 -0.81 -9.54 -27.81
C ASP A 414 -0.24 -10.97 -27.80
N SER A 415 1.08 -11.09 -27.64
CA SER A 415 1.77 -12.38 -27.53
C SER A 415 1.70 -13.01 -26.13
N ASN A 416 1.11 -12.32 -25.15
CA ASN A 416 1.00 -12.81 -23.78
C ASN A 416 -0.29 -13.59 -23.56
N PHE A 417 -0.18 -14.85 -23.13
CA PHE A 417 -1.32 -15.72 -22.85
C PHE A 417 -1.52 -15.99 -21.34
N THR A 418 -0.75 -15.34 -20.47
CA THR A 418 -0.72 -15.65 -19.04
C THR A 418 -1.46 -14.64 -18.19
N ILE A 419 -1.45 -13.36 -18.59
CA ILE A 419 -2.12 -12.29 -17.84
C ILE A 419 -3.64 -12.43 -17.96
N LEU A 420 -4.29 -12.48 -16.80
CA LEU A 420 -5.74 -12.62 -16.61
C LEU A 420 -6.35 -11.37 -15.95
N SER A 421 -5.55 -10.53 -15.31
CA SER A 421 -6.06 -9.32 -14.66
C SER A 421 -5.07 -8.17 -14.80
N VAL A 422 -5.56 -7.02 -15.26
CA VAL A 422 -4.79 -5.78 -15.35
C VAL A 422 -5.56 -4.66 -14.65
N LYS A 423 -4.93 -4.06 -13.64
CA LYS A 423 -5.47 -2.90 -12.92
C LYS A 423 -4.64 -1.66 -13.21
N MET A 424 -5.24 -0.74 -13.95
CA MET A 424 -4.65 0.56 -14.30
C MET A 424 -5.77 1.60 -14.32
N LEU A 425 -5.42 2.88 -14.19
CA LEU A 425 -6.38 3.98 -14.32
C LEU A 425 -6.31 4.55 -15.74
N PRO A 426 -7.15 4.08 -16.69
CA PRO A 426 -7.14 4.59 -18.05
C PRO A 426 -7.68 6.02 -18.10
N ARG A 427 -7.09 6.86 -18.94
CA ARG A 427 -7.61 8.20 -19.23
C ARG A 427 -8.32 8.24 -20.58
N LYS A 428 -9.19 9.24 -20.78
CA LYS A 428 -10.01 9.40 -22.00
C LYS A 428 -9.24 9.24 -23.32
N ARG A 429 -7.95 9.63 -23.39
CA ARG A 429 -7.12 9.56 -24.60
C ARG A 429 -6.42 8.21 -24.83
N GLU A 430 -6.42 7.32 -23.85
CA GLU A 430 -5.78 5.99 -23.90
C GLU A 430 -6.79 4.89 -24.28
N GLY A 431 -8.06 5.25 -24.54
CA GLY A 431 -9.16 4.31 -24.71
C GLY A 431 -8.88 3.18 -25.72
N LYS A 432 -8.28 3.48 -26.88
CA LYS A 432 -7.94 2.44 -27.88
C LYS A 432 -6.93 1.41 -27.36
N HIS A 433 -5.89 1.88 -26.66
CA HIS A 433 -4.86 1.00 -26.09
C HIS A 433 -5.40 0.20 -24.90
N TRP A 434 -6.24 0.83 -24.08
CA TRP A 434 -6.91 0.14 -22.98
C TRP A 434 -7.86 -0.94 -23.47
N ASN A 435 -8.67 -0.65 -24.49
CA ASN A 435 -9.55 -1.65 -25.11
C ASN A 435 -8.74 -2.83 -25.64
N ARG A 436 -7.59 -2.57 -26.27
CA ARG A 436 -6.69 -3.64 -26.72
C ARG A 436 -6.19 -4.53 -25.57
N ILE A 437 -5.78 -3.93 -24.45
CA ILE A 437 -5.37 -4.68 -23.26
C ILE A 437 -6.54 -5.52 -22.71
N GLN A 438 -7.74 -4.94 -22.65
CA GLN A 438 -8.94 -5.65 -22.20
C GLN A 438 -9.31 -6.81 -23.13
N GLU A 439 -9.22 -6.62 -24.45
CA GLU A 439 -9.43 -7.69 -25.44
C GLU A 439 -8.48 -8.87 -25.20
N VAL A 440 -7.20 -8.61 -24.93
CA VAL A 440 -6.22 -9.66 -24.63
C VAL A 440 -6.52 -10.37 -23.31
N VAL A 441 -6.87 -9.62 -22.27
CA VAL A 441 -7.26 -10.20 -20.98
C VAL A 441 -8.52 -11.07 -21.13
N THR A 442 -9.53 -10.59 -21.85
CA THR A 442 -10.74 -11.37 -22.16
C THR A 442 -10.41 -12.61 -22.97
N ARG A 443 -9.58 -12.49 -24.02
CA ARG A 443 -9.11 -13.64 -24.81
C ARG A 443 -8.46 -14.70 -23.93
N ASN A 444 -7.53 -14.30 -23.05
CA ASN A 444 -6.81 -15.23 -22.16
C ASN A 444 -7.78 -15.92 -21.19
N HIS A 445 -8.76 -15.20 -20.64
CA HIS A 445 -9.83 -15.79 -19.83
C HIS A 445 -10.68 -16.81 -20.60
N THR A 446 -11.06 -16.47 -21.83
CA THR A 446 -11.81 -17.38 -22.70
C THR A 446 -10.99 -18.65 -22.98
N LEU A 447 -9.72 -18.53 -23.36
CA LEU A 447 -8.82 -19.66 -23.57
C LEU A 447 -8.69 -20.54 -22.32
N LEU A 448 -8.55 -19.94 -21.13
CA LEU A 448 -8.50 -20.68 -19.87
C LEU A 448 -9.75 -21.55 -19.66
N ILE A 449 -10.94 -20.99 -19.90
CA ILE A 449 -12.21 -21.69 -19.74
C ILE A 449 -12.35 -22.81 -20.78
N HIS A 450 -11.98 -22.56 -22.04
CA HIS A 450 -12.02 -23.57 -23.10
C HIS A 450 -11.06 -24.72 -22.83
N ALA A 451 -9.82 -24.42 -22.40
CA ALA A 451 -8.85 -25.43 -22.00
C ALA A 451 -9.38 -26.28 -20.84
N ALA A 452 -9.93 -25.65 -19.79
CA ALA A 452 -10.49 -26.37 -18.65
C ALA A 452 -11.66 -27.29 -19.06
N ARG A 453 -12.60 -26.80 -19.89
CA ARG A 453 -13.73 -27.59 -20.42
C ARG A 453 -13.28 -28.78 -21.26
N TYR A 454 -12.21 -28.61 -22.03
CA TYR A 454 -11.63 -29.69 -22.81
C TYR A 454 -11.02 -30.75 -21.90
N VAL A 455 -10.22 -30.33 -20.92
CA VAL A 455 -9.59 -31.23 -19.94
C VAL A 455 -10.64 -32.05 -19.17
N THR A 456 -11.73 -31.40 -18.72
CA THR A 456 -12.82 -32.07 -18.00
C THR A 456 -13.75 -32.89 -18.90
N GLY A 457 -13.54 -32.87 -20.22
CA GLY A 457 -14.35 -33.61 -21.19
C GLY A 457 -15.75 -33.05 -21.44
N CYS A 458 -16.04 -31.82 -20.98
CA CYS A 458 -17.32 -31.17 -21.24
C CYS A 458 -17.48 -30.77 -22.71
N VAL A 459 -16.37 -30.38 -23.37
CA VAL A 459 -16.36 -29.97 -24.77
C VAL A 459 -15.08 -30.47 -25.43
N MET A 460 -15.19 -31.47 -26.31
CA MET A 460 -14.06 -32.07 -27.04
C MET A 460 -14.01 -31.53 -28.48
N GLN A 461 -13.69 -30.25 -28.63
CA GLN A 461 -13.59 -29.58 -29.94
C GLN A 461 -12.17 -29.08 -30.16
N LYS A 462 -11.77 -28.89 -31.43
CA LYS A 462 -10.47 -28.37 -31.85
C LYS A 462 -10.07 -27.11 -31.08
N SER A 463 -10.97 -26.13 -30.94
CA SER A 463 -10.71 -24.89 -30.19
C SER A 463 -10.36 -25.11 -28.72
N GLY A 464 -10.91 -26.15 -28.09
CA GLY A 464 -10.56 -26.56 -26.73
C GLY A 464 -9.17 -27.19 -26.64
N ALA A 465 -8.79 -27.98 -27.65
CA ALA A 465 -7.46 -28.56 -27.77
C ALA A 465 -6.38 -27.49 -28.04
N GLU A 466 -6.65 -26.53 -28.93
CA GLU A 466 -5.76 -25.37 -29.16
C GLU A 466 -5.56 -24.56 -27.87
N ALA A 467 -6.66 -24.29 -27.17
CA ALA A 467 -6.60 -23.59 -25.89
C ALA A 467 -5.80 -24.36 -24.84
N LEU A 468 -5.92 -25.69 -24.79
CA LEU A 468 -5.13 -26.54 -23.90
C LEU A 468 -3.63 -26.48 -24.25
N GLU A 469 -3.25 -26.58 -25.52
CA GLU A 469 -1.83 -26.44 -25.92
C GLU A 469 -1.26 -25.08 -25.49
N LEU A 470 -2.00 -23.98 -25.71
CA LEU A 470 -1.58 -22.62 -25.37
C LEU A 470 -1.52 -22.36 -23.85
N MET A 471 -2.49 -22.89 -23.09
CA MET A 471 -2.66 -22.60 -21.66
C MET A 471 -2.05 -23.66 -20.74
N SER A 472 -1.46 -24.73 -21.29
CA SER A 472 -0.87 -25.86 -20.56
C SER A 472 0.12 -25.46 -19.47
N SER A 473 0.87 -24.38 -19.69
CA SER A 473 1.86 -23.84 -18.75
C SER A 473 1.28 -22.85 -17.73
N ASN A 474 0.01 -22.47 -17.85
CA ASN A 474 -0.62 -21.49 -16.98
C ASN A 474 -1.09 -22.17 -15.67
N PRO A 475 -0.57 -21.77 -14.49
CA PRO A 475 -0.93 -22.40 -13.22
C PRO A 475 -2.43 -22.28 -12.88
N MET A 476 -3.13 -21.26 -13.40
CA MET A 476 -4.57 -21.11 -13.16
C MET A 476 -5.42 -22.17 -13.86
N LEU A 477 -4.87 -22.88 -14.85
CA LEU A 477 -5.58 -23.99 -15.50
C LEU A 477 -5.87 -25.10 -14.48
N VAL A 478 -4.91 -25.40 -13.60
CA VAL A 478 -5.06 -26.41 -12.55
C VAL A 478 -6.20 -26.03 -11.62
N SER A 479 -6.16 -24.82 -11.07
CA SER A 479 -7.22 -24.31 -10.18
C SER A 479 -8.59 -24.28 -10.86
N LYS A 480 -8.67 -23.94 -12.15
CA LYS A 480 -9.94 -23.94 -12.89
C LYS A 480 -10.46 -25.36 -13.12
N VAL A 481 -9.59 -26.33 -13.38
CA VAL A 481 -9.97 -27.75 -13.53
C VAL A 481 -10.41 -28.35 -12.20
N GLU A 482 -9.73 -28.02 -11.10
CA GLU A 482 -10.16 -28.38 -9.73
C GLU A 482 -11.58 -27.89 -9.47
N GLU A 483 -11.86 -26.61 -9.73
CA GLU A 483 -13.17 -26.01 -9.55
C GLU A 483 -14.24 -26.71 -10.41
N MET A 484 -13.95 -26.92 -11.70
CA MET A 484 -14.93 -27.44 -12.66
C MET A 484 -15.22 -28.94 -12.49
N ALA A 485 -14.23 -29.73 -12.11
CA ALA A 485 -14.37 -31.17 -11.94
C ALA A 485 -14.46 -31.62 -10.46
N SER A 486 -14.39 -30.67 -9.51
CA SER A 486 -14.34 -30.95 -8.06
C SER A 486 -13.24 -31.95 -7.69
N LEU A 487 -12.05 -31.75 -8.25
CA LEU A 487 -10.87 -32.60 -8.07
C LEU A 487 -9.86 -31.96 -7.11
N SER A 488 -8.96 -32.77 -6.54
CA SER A 488 -7.77 -32.25 -5.85
C SER A 488 -6.73 -31.72 -6.84
N GLU A 489 -5.83 -30.84 -6.39
CA GLU A 489 -4.77 -30.26 -7.22
C GLU A 489 -3.93 -31.31 -7.97
N ASN A 490 -3.54 -32.38 -7.27
CA ASN A 490 -2.76 -33.45 -7.89
C ASN A 490 -3.58 -34.21 -8.94
N ALA A 491 -4.86 -34.47 -8.69
CA ALA A 491 -5.73 -35.11 -9.65
C ALA A 491 -5.96 -34.22 -10.89
N ALA A 492 -6.15 -32.91 -10.70
CA ALA A 492 -6.26 -31.96 -11.80
C ALA A 492 -4.98 -31.91 -12.65
N LYS A 493 -3.80 -31.86 -12.02
CA LYS A 493 -2.50 -31.94 -12.72
C LYS A 493 -2.35 -33.23 -13.53
N VAL A 494 -2.73 -34.38 -12.96
CA VAL A 494 -2.69 -35.67 -13.66
C VAL A 494 -3.65 -35.67 -14.85
N LEU A 495 -4.86 -35.14 -14.68
CA LEU A 495 -5.86 -35.06 -15.76
C LEU A 495 -5.38 -34.17 -16.91
N ILE A 496 -4.82 -32.99 -16.60
CA ILE A 496 -4.23 -32.08 -17.61
C ILE A 496 -3.12 -32.79 -18.37
N ARG A 497 -2.20 -33.47 -17.67
CA ARG A 497 -1.10 -34.22 -18.31
C ARG A 497 -1.62 -35.37 -19.18
N SER A 498 -2.64 -36.10 -18.72
CA SER A 498 -3.27 -37.16 -19.50
C SER A 498 -3.85 -36.61 -20.80
N ARG A 499 -4.55 -35.48 -20.74
CA ARG A 499 -5.17 -34.85 -21.92
C ARG A 499 -4.15 -34.27 -22.89
N LEU A 500 -3.02 -33.77 -22.39
CA LEU A 500 -1.89 -33.38 -23.24
C LEU A 500 -1.24 -34.60 -23.88
N ALA A 501 -1.09 -35.71 -23.16
CA ALA A 501 -0.56 -36.96 -23.71
C ALA A 501 -1.49 -37.55 -24.77
N ASP A 502 -2.82 -37.44 -24.61
CA ASP A 502 -3.77 -37.80 -25.66
C ASP A 502 -3.49 -36.98 -26.94
N LEU A 503 -3.21 -35.68 -26.81
CA LEU A 503 -2.86 -34.82 -27.95
C LEU A 503 -1.49 -35.13 -28.57
N ASP A 504 -0.59 -35.80 -27.87
CA ASP A 504 0.69 -36.27 -28.42
C ASP A 504 0.50 -37.53 -29.29
N ASP A 505 -0.61 -38.24 -29.15
CA ASP A 505 -0.98 -39.33 -30.05
C ASP A 505 -1.46 -38.77 -31.41
N MET A 506 -0.91 -39.30 -32.50
CA MET A 506 -1.17 -38.74 -33.83
C MET A 506 -2.60 -39.01 -34.32
N ASP A 507 -3.16 -40.19 -34.05
CA ASP A 507 -4.52 -40.51 -34.50
C ASP A 507 -5.54 -39.65 -33.73
N PHE A 508 -5.35 -39.50 -32.42
CA PHE A 508 -6.16 -38.59 -31.63
C PHE A 508 -6.00 -37.12 -32.07
N PHE A 509 -4.77 -36.66 -32.30
CA PHE A 509 -4.50 -35.31 -32.82
C PHE A 509 -5.22 -35.06 -34.15
N MET A 510 -5.11 -35.97 -35.12
CA MET A 510 -5.71 -35.81 -36.43
C MET A 510 -7.25 -35.87 -36.38
N SER A 511 -7.83 -36.68 -35.49
CA SER A 511 -9.28 -36.72 -35.31
C SER A 511 -9.81 -35.43 -34.65
N VAL A 512 -9.15 -34.94 -33.59
CA VAL A 512 -9.53 -33.70 -32.90
C VAL A 512 -9.37 -32.47 -33.80
N THR A 513 -8.34 -32.43 -34.63
CA THR A 513 -8.12 -31.35 -35.61
C THR A 513 -9.02 -31.46 -36.84
N GLY A 514 -9.75 -32.57 -37.00
CA GLY A 514 -10.65 -32.82 -38.13
C GLY A 514 -9.95 -33.16 -39.45
N VAL A 515 -8.66 -33.52 -39.41
CA VAL A 515 -7.90 -33.98 -40.59
C VAL A 515 -8.40 -35.35 -41.02
N VAL A 516 -8.66 -36.25 -40.06
CA VAL A 516 -9.27 -37.57 -40.28
C VAL A 516 -10.51 -37.72 -39.39
N LYS A 517 -11.37 -38.70 -39.70
CA LYS A 517 -12.49 -39.04 -38.81
C LYS A 517 -12.04 -39.90 -37.63
N GLU A 518 -11.17 -40.88 -37.89
CA GLU A 518 -10.74 -41.87 -36.90
C GLU A 518 -9.23 -42.11 -36.97
N SER A 519 -8.70 -42.58 -38.10
CA SER A 519 -7.25 -42.82 -38.27
C SER A 519 -6.80 -42.70 -39.73
N VAL A 520 -5.49 -42.64 -39.94
CA VAL A 520 -4.88 -42.67 -41.29
C VAL A 520 -4.72 -44.11 -41.75
N VAL A 521 -5.48 -44.52 -42.76
CA VAL A 521 -5.33 -45.81 -43.43
C VAL A 521 -4.92 -45.56 -44.88
N CYS A 522 -3.85 -46.20 -45.35
CA CYS A 522 -3.47 -46.16 -46.75
C CYS A 522 -4.16 -47.31 -47.51
N GLU A 523 -4.70 -47.00 -48.68
CA GLU A 523 -5.14 -48.03 -49.62
C GLU A 523 -3.92 -48.84 -50.11
N GLU A 524 -4.12 -50.14 -50.34
CA GLU A 524 -3.07 -51.00 -50.89
C GLU A 524 -2.64 -50.47 -52.26
N THR A 525 -1.43 -49.92 -52.33
CA THR A 525 -0.85 -49.46 -53.59
C THR A 525 -0.19 -50.65 -54.29
N ALA A 526 -0.50 -50.82 -55.58
CA ALA A 526 0.00 -51.93 -56.41
C ALA A 526 1.53 -51.93 -56.63
N GLU A 527 2.23 -50.92 -56.12
CA GLU A 527 3.67 -50.73 -56.25
C GLU A 527 4.16 -50.30 -54.87
N GLY A 528 5.10 -51.04 -54.26
CA GLY A 528 5.60 -50.85 -52.89
C GLY A 528 6.29 -49.51 -52.59
N ARG A 529 5.59 -48.40 -52.86
CA ARG A 529 5.98 -47.03 -52.54
C ARG A 529 5.66 -46.78 -51.07
N ALA A 530 6.56 -46.08 -50.40
CA ALA A 530 6.35 -45.68 -49.02
C ALA A 530 5.08 -44.82 -48.91
N CYS A 531 4.09 -45.33 -48.20
CA CYS A 531 2.82 -44.65 -47.93
C CYS A 531 2.83 -44.04 -46.53
N LEU A 532 2.07 -42.98 -46.31
CA LEU A 532 2.05 -42.25 -45.03
C LEU A 532 1.64 -43.17 -43.86
N GLY A 533 0.66 -44.05 -44.08
CA GLY A 533 0.21 -45.06 -43.11
C GLY A 533 1.18 -46.22 -42.88
N ALA A 534 2.23 -46.34 -43.70
CA ALA A 534 3.31 -47.32 -43.50
C ALA A 534 4.46 -46.76 -42.63
N LEU A 535 4.38 -45.49 -42.21
CA LEU A 535 5.35 -44.91 -41.29
C LEU A 535 5.28 -45.59 -39.91
N PRO A 536 6.43 -45.96 -39.31
CA PRO A 536 6.46 -46.45 -37.94
C PRO A 536 5.91 -45.39 -36.97
N TYR A 537 5.31 -45.85 -35.87
CA TYR A 537 4.76 -44.99 -34.82
C TYR A 537 5.76 -43.93 -34.31
N ASP A 538 7.04 -44.30 -34.15
CA ASP A 538 8.09 -43.36 -33.74
C ASP A 538 8.30 -42.20 -34.72
N CYS A 539 8.08 -42.44 -36.02
CA CYS A 539 8.16 -41.39 -37.04
C CYS A 539 6.96 -40.45 -36.95
N TRP A 540 5.76 -40.99 -36.67
CA TRP A 540 4.56 -40.20 -36.40
C TRP A 540 4.73 -39.31 -35.18
N LEU A 541 5.23 -39.84 -34.06
CA LEU A 541 5.54 -39.03 -32.87
C LEU A 541 6.56 -37.92 -33.16
N ARG A 542 7.57 -38.18 -33.99
CA ARG A 542 8.54 -37.15 -34.41
C ARG A 542 7.88 -36.06 -35.24
N LEU A 543 6.99 -36.40 -36.17
CA LEU A 543 6.23 -35.42 -36.95
C LEU A 543 5.33 -34.58 -36.04
N ARG A 544 4.64 -35.21 -35.08
CA ARG A 544 3.76 -34.54 -34.13
C ARG A 544 4.45 -33.43 -33.35
N ARG A 545 5.73 -33.60 -32.99
CA ARG A 545 6.53 -32.58 -32.29
C ARG A 545 6.72 -31.28 -33.06
N PHE A 546 6.53 -31.28 -34.38
CA PHE A 546 6.63 -30.09 -35.22
C PHE A 546 5.28 -29.45 -35.54
N LEU A 547 4.17 -30.11 -35.19
CA LEU A 547 2.82 -29.64 -35.47
C LEU A 547 2.17 -29.14 -34.19
N ARG A 548 1.36 -28.10 -34.28
CA ARG A 548 0.42 -27.63 -33.26
C ARG A 548 -1.00 -27.77 -33.78
N VAL A 549 -1.97 -27.82 -32.88
CA VAL A 549 -3.40 -27.89 -33.27
C VAL A 549 -3.77 -26.68 -34.15
N ALA A 550 -3.19 -25.51 -33.84
CA ALA A 550 -3.38 -24.27 -34.59
C ALA A 550 -2.72 -24.26 -36.00
N ASP A 551 -1.82 -25.20 -36.31
CA ASP A 551 -1.21 -25.30 -37.65
C ASP A 551 -2.17 -25.91 -38.68
N VAL A 552 -3.22 -26.62 -38.21
CA VAL A 552 -4.26 -27.18 -39.09
C VAL A 552 -5.24 -26.06 -39.42
N ILE A 553 -5.29 -25.63 -40.68
CA ILE A 553 -6.21 -24.58 -41.13
C ILE A 553 -7.57 -25.20 -41.41
N ASP A 554 -8.64 -24.65 -40.83
CA ASP A 554 -10.00 -25.05 -41.19
C ASP A 554 -10.25 -24.77 -42.66
N ARG A 555 -10.93 -25.68 -43.39
CA ARG A 555 -11.28 -25.42 -44.79
C ARG A 555 -11.99 -24.06 -44.85
N PRO A 556 -11.55 -23.12 -45.72
CA PRO A 556 -12.30 -21.89 -45.91
C PRO A 556 -13.71 -22.29 -46.30
N GLN A 557 -14.69 -21.80 -45.53
CA GLN A 557 -16.08 -21.91 -45.94
C GLN A 557 -16.14 -21.22 -47.30
N MET A 558 -16.34 -21.99 -48.37
CA MET A 558 -16.71 -21.42 -49.65
C MET A 558 -18.06 -20.75 -49.40
N ILE A 559 -18.04 -19.42 -49.31
CA ILE A 559 -19.23 -18.57 -49.21
C ILE A 559 -20.01 -18.69 -50.52
#